data_AF-A0A5K7ZFI3-F1
#
_entry.id   AF-A0A5K7ZFI3-F1
#
_cell.length_a   1.000
_cell.length_b   1.000
_cell.length_c   1.000
_cell.angle_alpha   90.00
_cell.angle_beta   90.00
_cell.angle_gamma   90.00
#
_symmetry.space_group_name_H-M   'P 1'
#
loop_
_entity.id
_entity.type
_entity.pdbx_description
1 polymer ?
#
loop_
_entity_poly.entity_id
_entity_poly.type
_entity_poly.pdbx_seq_one_letter_code
_entity_poly.pdbx_strand_id
1 'polypeptide(L)' 'MKPSTPDLPLEGTITARQCECCGHHEIGIVTRSGEYFSLSPGMRVTITEAKDRPDEDTKT' A
#
# COMPACT_ATOMS: atom_id res chain seq x y z
N MET A 1 8.90 21.03 -2.36
CA MET A 1 9.53 19.75 -2.74
C MET A 1 8.69 19.13 -3.84
N LYS A 2 9.28 18.72 -4.97
CA LYS A 2 8.53 17.96 -5.99
C LYS A 2 8.33 16.55 -5.46
N PRO A 3 7.11 15.97 -5.49
CA PRO A 3 6.94 14.56 -5.18
C PRO A 3 7.74 13.77 -6.22
N SER A 4 8.70 12.99 -5.76
CA SER A 4 9.43 12.02 -6.56
C SER A 4 8.42 11.02 -7.12
N THR A 5 8.25 11.04 -8.43
CA THR A 5 7.42 10.04 -9.13
C THR A 5 7.98 8.66 -8.80
N PRO A 6 7.16 7.69 -8.34
CA PRO A 6 7.67 6.36 -8.06
C PRO A 6 8.22 5.71 -9.33
N ASP A 7 9.34 4.98 -9.19
CA ASP A 7 9.76 4.01 -10.19
C ASP A 7 8.69 2.92 -10.31
N LEU A 8 8.18 2.71 -11.53
CA LEU A 8 7.16 1.71 -11.83
C LEU A 8 7.82 0.39 -12.28
N PRO A 9 7.27 -0.78 -11.92
CA PRO A 9 6.01 -0.99 -11.20
C PRO A 9 6.13 -0.77 -9.67
N LEU A 10 5.17 -0.04 -9.10
CA LEU A 10 5.07 0.16 -7.65
C LEU A 10 4.40 -1.08 -7.00
N GLU A 11 5.16 -1.82 -6.20
CA GLU A 11 4.68 -2.99 -5.44
C GLU A 11 4.73 -2.72 -3.94
N GLY A 12 3.71 -3.17 -3.22
CA GLY A 12 3.67 -3.10 -1.78
C GLY A 12 2.33 -3.55 -1.21
N THR A 13 2.13 -3.30 0.08
CA THR A 13 0.91 -3.65 0.79
C THR A 13 -0.08 -2.49 0.77
N ILE A 14 -1.32 -2.76 0.34
CA ILE A 14 -2.40 -1.77 0.45
C ILE A 14 -2.72 -1.56 1.93
N THR A 15 -2.74 -0.30 2.38
CA THR A 15 -3.06 0.05 3.76
C THR A 15 -3.88 1.33 3.85
N ALA A 16 -4.58 1.49 4.97
CA ALA A 16 -5.22 2.72 5.37
C ALA A 16 -4.38 3.43 6.42
N ARG A 17 -4.23 4.76 6.30
CA ARG A 17 -3.66 5.59 7.37
C ARG A 17 -4.47 6.86 7.56
N GLN A 18 -4.36 7.46 8.72
CA GLN A 18 -4.92 8.78 8.97
C GLN A 18 -3.96 9.85 8.42
N CYS A 19 -4.50 10.81 7.67
CA CYS A 19 -3.75 11.95 7.16
C CYS A 19 -3.25 12.79 8.33
N GLU A 20 -1.94 13.01 8.43
CA GLU A 20 -1.34 13.81 9.51
C GLU A 20 -1.75 15.28 9.44
N CYS A 21 -2.16 15.77 8.28
CA CYS A 21 -2.54 17.17 8.08
C CYS A 21 -3.95 17.49 8.60
N CYS A 22 -4.93 16.62 8.39
CA CYS A 22 -6.34 16.95 8.66
C CYS A 22 -7.20 15.78 9.15
N GLY A 23 -6.63 14.59 9.37
CA GLY A 23 -7.31 13.52 10.09
C GLY A 23 -8.27 12.66 9.26
N HIS A 24 -8.41 12.87 7.95
CA HIS A 24 -9.17 11.96 7.09
C HIS A 24 -8.41 10.66 6.84
N HIS A 25 -9.14 9.60 6.48
CA HIS A 25 -8.51 8.33 6.13
C HIS A 25 -8.06 8.35 4.66
N GLU A 26 -6.82 7.93 4.44
CA GLU A 26 -6.19 7.83 3.12
C GLU A 26 -5.81 6.38 2.84
N ILE A 27 -6.09 5.93 1.62
CA ILE A 27 -5.70 4.60 1.13
C ILE A 27 -4.45 4.74 0.27
N GLY A 28 -3.48 3.86 0.49
CA GLY A 28 -2.21 3.90 -0.21
C GLY A 28 -1.52 2.54 -0.26
N ILE A 29 -0.37 2.52 -0.89
CA ILE A 29 0.56 1.38 -0.93
C ILE A 29 1.75 1.73 -0.05
N VAL A 30 2.09 0.86 0.90
CA VAL A 30 3.39 0.91 1.59
C VAL A 30 4.33 -0.05 0.90
N THR A 31 5.44 0.48 0.36
CA THR A 31 6.47 -0.34 -0.30
C THR A 31 7.21 -1.19 0.72
N ARG A 32 7.98 -2.17 0.25
CA ARG A 32 8.87 -2.97 1.13
C ARG A 32 9.88 -2.10 1.90
N SER A 33 10.25 -0.95 1.35
CA SER A 33 11.15 0.02 1.99
C SER A 33 10.45 0.89 3.04
N GLY A 34 9.13 0.74 3.22
CA GLY A 34 8.33 1.49 4.18
C GLY A 34 7.80 2.83 3.65
N GLU A 35 8.04 3.15 2.37
CA GLU A 35 7.55 4.39 1.79
C GLU A 35 6.06 4.29 1.46
N TYR A 36 5.28 5.31 1.83
CA TYR A 36 3.85 5.37 1.56
C TYR A 36 3.55 6.16 0.30
N PHE A 37 2.79 5.55 -0.61
CA PHE A 37 2.26 6.17 -1.82
C PHE A 37 0.74 6.20 -1.77
N SER A 38 0.15 7.40 -1.77
CA SER A 38 -1.30 7.58 -1.77
C SER A 38 -1.93 7.11 -3.09
N LEU A 39 -3.04 6.38 -3.00
CA LEU A 39 -3.88 6.05 -4.16
C LEU A 39 -4.95 7.12 -4.33
N SER A 40 -5.06 7.66 -5.54
CA SER A 40 -6.06 8.66 -5.91
C SER A 40 -7.21 8.04 -6.70
N PRO A 41 -8.44 8.59 -6.58
CA PRO A 41 -9.56 8.18 -7.43
C PRO A 41 -9.21 8.25 -8.92
N GLY A 42 -9.60 7.21 -9.66
CA GLY A 42 -9.31 7.09 -11.10
C GLY A 42 -7.99 6.40 -11.46
N MET A 43 -7.14 6.08 -10.48
CA MET A 43 -5.96 5.26 -10.72
C MET A 43 -6.35 3.82 -11.10
N ARG A 44 -5.65 3.26 -12.09
CA ARG A 44 -5.74 1.82 -12.43
C ARG A 44 -4.71 1.07 -11.60
N VAL A 45 -5.13 -0.03 -10.98
CA VAL A 45 -4.26 -0.90 -10.18
C VAL A 45 -4.31 -2.33 -10.71
N THR A 46 -3.20 -3.06 -10.54
CA THR A 46 -3.13 -4.51 -10.74
C THR A 46 -3.00 -5.16 -9.36
N ILE A 47 -3.89 -6.07 -9.03
CA ILE A 47 -3.85 -6.84 -7.78
C ILE A 47 -3.33 -8.23 -8.11
N THR A 48 -2.30 -8.68 -7.40
CA THR A 48 -1.76 -10.04 -7.47
C THR A 48 -1.94 -10.73 -6.12
N GLU A 49 -2.19 -12.03 -6.14
CA GLU A 49 -2.20 -12.83 -4.91
C GLU A 49 -0.76 -13.13 -4.48
N ALA A 50 -0.24 -12.37 -3.53
CA ALA A 50 0.93 -12.80 -2.75
C ALA A 50 0.43 -13.59 -1.53
N LYS A 51 0.76 -14.87 -1.45
CA LYS A 51 0.54 -15.68 -0.24
C LYS A 51 1.53 -15.22 0.84
N ASP A 52 1.19 -14.14 1.54
CA ASP A 52 1.93 -13.65 2.72
C ASP A 52 1.16 -13.91 4.03
N ARG A 53 0.28 -14.92 4.02
CA ARG A 53 -0.24 -15.48 5.27
C ARG A 53 0.60 -16.70 5.63
N PRO A 54 1.32 -16.68 6.77
CA PRO A 54 1.50 -17.90 7.52
C PRO A 54 0.12 -18.22 8.12
N ASP A 55 -0.77 -18.81 7.30
CA ASP A 55 -1.92 -19.50 7.86
C ASP A 55 -1.32 -20.70 8.60
N GLU A 56 -1.20 -20.52 9.91
CA GLU A 56 -0.91 -21.50 10.93
C GLU A 56 -1.54 -22.86 10.57
N ASP A 57 -0.73 -23.77 10.01
CA ASP A 57 -0.94 -25.21 10.05
C ASP A 57 -0.79 -25.70 11.50
N THR A 58 -1.64 -25.20 12.39
CA THR A 58 -1.90 -25.84 13.68
C THR A 58 -3.35 -26.28 13.68
N LYS A 59 -3.63 -27.37 12.96
CA LYS A 59 -4.75 -28.22 13.34
C LYS A 59 -4.27 -29.67 13.43
N THR A 60 -4.28 -30.09 14.69
CA THR A 60 -4.11 -31.40 15.32
C THR A 60 -4.38 -32.62 14.46
#